data_AF-A0A124G8F5-F1
#
_entry.id   AF-A0A124G8F5-F1
#
_cell.length_a   1.000
_cell.length_b   1.000
_cell.length_c   1.000
_cell.angle_alpha   90.00
_cell.angle_beta   90.00
_cell.angle_gamma   90.00
#
_symmetry.space_group_name_H-M   'P 1'
#
loop_
_entity.id
_entity.type
_entity.pdbx_description
1 polymer ?
#
loop_
_entity_poly.entity_id
_entity_poly.type
_entity_poly.pdbx_seq_one_letter_code
_entity_poly.pdbx_strand_id
1 'polypeptide(L)'
;MAALTKAQHDLVQDELAQMTVRIAQWMMAGEDSPDWMDEHRVRLAVLAATVFLEEQVADQQREAAHRAGAAGATYVQMGTACGISRQAARKRWPDVAAASRK
;
A
#
# COMPACT_ATOMS: atom_id res chain seq x y z
N MET A 1 16.65 5.11 -3.73
CA MET A 1 15.54 4.36 -3.09
C MET A 1 14.28 4.25 -3.94
N ALA A 2 13.97 5.19 -4.86
CA ALA A 2 12.79 5.11 -5.75
C ALA A 2 12.78 3.94 -6.77
N ALA A 3 13.94 3.36 -7.10
CA ALA A 3 14.02 2.23 -8.03
C ALA A 3 13.55 0.90 -7.42
N LEU A 4 13.63 0.77 -6.08
CA LEU A 4 13.24 -0.45 -5.38
C LEU A 4 11.71 -0.61 -5.39
N THR A 5 10.98 0.50 -5.15
CA THR A 5 9.50 0.53 -5.16
C THR A 5 8.91 0.25 -6.53
N LYS A 6 9.51 0.75 -7.62
CA LYS A 6 9.05 0.43 -8.98
C LYS A 6 9.29 -1.05 -9.32
N ALA A 7 10.45 -1.60 -8.98
CA ALA A 7 10.74 -3.02 -9.21
C ALA A 7 9.82 -3.94 -8.38
N GLN A 8 9.49 -3.55 -7.15
CA GLN A 8 8.51 -4.26 -6.31
C GLN A 8 7.10 -4.17 -6.89
N HIS A 9 6.70 -3.00 -7.40
CA HIS A 9 5.44 -2.79 -8.09
C HIS A 9 5.32 -3.69 -9.34
N ASP A 10 6.34 -3.66 -10.20
CA ASP A 10 6.35 -4.42 -11.44
C ASP A 10 6.32 -5.94 -11.16
N LEU A 11 6.99 -6.40 -10.10
CA LEU A 11 6.93 -7.79 -9.62
C LEU A 11 5.53 -8.20 -9.13
N VAL A 12 4.86 -7.36 -8.35
CA VAL A 12 3.49 -7.62 -7.86
C VAL A 12 2.51 -7.64 -9.04
N GLN A 13 2.66 -6.71 -9.98
CA GLN A 13 1.81 -6.64 -11.16
C GLN A 13 2.00 -7.87 -12.06
N ASP A 14 3.25 -8.33 -12.24
CA ASP A 14 3.57 -9.54 -12.98
C ASP A 14 3.02 -10.79 -12.31
N GLU A 15 3.14 -10.94 -10.98
CA GLU A 15 2.59 -12.08 -10.25
C GLU A 15 1.06 -12.13 -10.31
N LEU A 16 0.38 -10.98 -10.14
CA LEU A 16 -1.07 -10.90 -10.27
C LEU A 16 -1.52 -11.19 -11.71
N ALA A 17 -0.80 -10.70 -12.72
CA ALA A 17 -1.09 -10.98 -14.12
C ALA A 17 -0.91 -12.47 -14.44
N GLN A 18 0.18 -13.07 -13.98
CA GLN A 18 0.44 -14.50 -14.15
C GLN A 18 -0.59 -15.37 -13.42
N MET A 19 -1.00 -14.99 -12.21
CA MET A 19 -2.03 -15.70 -11.45
C MET A 19 -3.38 -15.63 -12.18
N THR A 20 -3.74 -14.48 -12.72
CA THR A 20 -4.96 -14.28 -13.53
C THR A 20 -4.95 -15.14 -14.80
N VAL A 21 -3.84 -15.15 -15.53
CA VAL A 21 -3.69 -15.95 -16.76
C VAL A 21 -3.81 -17.45 -16.45
N ARG A 22 -3.19 -17.93 -15.37
CA ARG A 22 -3.26 -19.35 -14.97
C ARG A 22 -4.67 -19.76 -14.54
N ILE A 23 -5.39 -18.91 -13.81
CA ILE A 23 -6.80 -19.15 -13.47
C ILE A 23 -7.65 -19.25 -14.73
N ALA A 24 -7.48 -18.32 -15.68
CA ALA A 24 -8.22 -18.33 -16.94
C ALA A 24 -7.92 -19.58 -17.80
N GLN A 25 -6.66 -19.99 -17.89
CA GLN A 25 -6.26 -21.22 -18.59
C GLN A 25 -6.89 -22.47 -17.96
N TRP A 26 -6.96 -22.53 -16.63
CA TRP A 26 -7.61 -23.63 -15.92
C TRP A 26 -9.13 -23.66 -16.15
N MET A 27 -9.82 -22.51 -16.04
CA MET A 27 -11.26 -22.44 -16.34
C MET A 27 -11.59 -22.90 -17.77
N MET A 28 -10.67 -22.68 -18.71
CA MET A 28 -10.81 -23.11 -20.11
C MET A 28 -10.49 -24.60 -20.32
N ALA A 29 -9.68 -25.21 -19.47
CA ALA A 29 -9.29 -26.62 -19.56
C ALA A 29 -10.40 -27.57 -19.07
N GLY A 30 -11.35 -27.09 -18.26
CA GLY A 30 -12.48 -27.89 -17.76
C GLY A 30 -12.09 -29.04 -16.82
N GLU A 31 -10.89 -28.97 -16.24
CA GLU A 31 -10.39 -29.94 -15.26
C GLU A 31 -10.84 -29.57 -13.83
N ASP A 32 -10.94 -30.55 -12.93
CA ASP A 32 -11.11 -30.30 -11.50
C ASP A 32 -10.01 -29.35 -10.99
N SER A 33 -10.32 -28.55 -9.96
CA SER A 33 -9.34 -27.63 -9.38
C SER A 33 -8.09 -28.40 -8.98
N PRO A 34 -6.89 -28.00 -9.44
CA PRO A 34 -5.69 -28.75 -9.14
C PRO A 34 -5.36 -28.67 -7.64
N ASP A 35 -4.73 -29.72 -7.11
CA ASP A 35 -4.21 -29.81 -5.73
C ASP A 35 -3.27 -28.65 -5.35
N TRP A 36 -2.82 -27.86 -6.35
CA TRP A 36 -1.97 -26.68 -6.22
C TRP A 36 -2.69 -25.32 -6.28
N MET A 37 -4.03 -25.24 -6.09
CA MET A 37 -4.56 -24.16 -5.23
C MET A 37 -4.03 -24.36 -3.80
N ASP A 38 -2.71 -24.34 -3.70
CA ASP A 38 -1.93 -24.52 -2.51
C ASP A 38 -2.29 -23.33 -1.66
N GLU A 39 -3.11 -23.59 -0.66
CA GLU A 39 -3.58 -22.62 0.31
C GLU A 39 -2.42 -21.74 0.81
N HIS A 40 -1.22 -22.32 0.90
CA HIS A 40 0.02 -21.61 1.20
C HIS A 40 0.36 -20.51 0.18
N ARG A 41 0.34 -20.81 -1.13
CA ARG A 41 0.65 -19.84 -2.20
C ARG A 41 -0.38 -18.72 -2.27
N VAL A 42 -1.66 -19.04 -2.11
CA VAL A 42 -2.73 -18.03 -2.05
C VAL A 42 -2.52 -17.12 -0.84
N ARG A 43 -2.24 -17.69 0.34
CA ARG A 43 -1.95 -16.91 1.55
C ARG A 43 -0.72 -16.01 1.39
N LEU A 44 0.33 -16.47 0.72
CA LEU A 44 1.51 -15.66 0.41
C LEU A 44 1.21 -14.52 -0.56
N ALA A 45 0.43 -14.77 -1.61
CA ALA A 45 0.02 -13.73 -2.57
C ALA A 45 -0.85 -12.66 -1.88
N VAL A 46 -1.78 -13.06 -1.01
CA VAL A 46 -2.58 -12.15 -0.20
C VAL A 46 -1.69 -11.32 0.73
N LEU A 47 -0.73 -11.94 1.43
CA LEU A 47 0.22 -11.20 2.29
C LEU A 47 1.01 -10.16 1.47
N ALA A 48 1.60 -10.58 0.35
CA ALA A 48 2.37 -9.68 -0.52
C ALA A 48 1.51 -8.50 -1.01
N ALA A 49 0.26 -8.75 -1.40
CA ALA A 49 -0.68 -7.71 -1.79
C ALA A 49 -1.01 -6.76 -0.63
N THR A 50 -1.20 -7.27 0.60
CA THR A 50 -1.48 -6.42 1.76
C THR A 50 -0.30 -5.53 2.14
N VAL A 51 0.93 -6.04 2.07
CA VAL A 51 2.15 -5.25 2.30
C VAL A 51 2.28 -4.15 1.24
N PHE A 52 2.06 -4.50 -0.02
CA PHE A 52 2.06 -3.52 -1.11
C PHE A 52 1.00 -2.42 -0.89
N LEU A 53 -0.23 -2.80 -0.54
CA LEU A 53 -1.30 -1.84 -0.24
C LEU A 53 -0.96 -0.95 0.95
N GLU A 54 -0.34 -1.49 2.00
CA GLU A 54 0.12 -0.71 3.15
C GLU A 54 1.12 0.37 2.74
N GLU A 55 2.11 0.03 1.89
CA GLU A 55 3.08 1.00 1.36
C GLU A 55 2.40 2.10 0.54
N GLN A 56 1.49 1.73 -0.37
CA GLN A 56 0.77 2.70 -1.20
C GLN A 56 -0.13 3.62 -0.37
N VAL A 57 -0.83 3.08 0.62
CA VAL A 57 -1.66 3.86 1.54
C VAL A 57 -0.80 4.78 2.39
N ALA A 58 0.38 4.36 2.85
CA ALA A 58 1.30 5.21 3.59
C ALA A 58 1.79 6.41 2.77
N ASP A 59 2.06 6.21 1.48
CA ASP A 59 2.42 7.29 0.56
C ASP A 59 1.27 8.27 0.32
N GLN A 60 0.06 7.77 0.08
CA GLN A 60 -1.15 8.60 -0.04
C GLN A 60 -1.44 9.38 1.25
N GLN A 61 -1.27 8.75 2.41
CA GLN A 61 -1.41 9.42 3.71
C GLN A 61 -0.38 10.54 3.88
N ARG A 62 0.86 10.35 3.43
CA ARG A 62 1.90 11.38 3.49
C ARG A 62 1.53 12.59 2.64
N GLU A 63 1.08 12.36 1.41
CA GLU A 63 0.61 13.42 0.51
C GLU A 63 -0.60 14.18 1.09
N ALA A 64 -1.59 13.45 1.63
CA ALA A 64 -2.74 14.06 2.30
C ALA A 64 -2.32 14.90 3.51
N ALA A 65 -1.37 14.41 4.31
CA ALA A 65 -0.81 15.16 5.43
C ALA A 65 -0.07 16.42 4.97
N HIS A 66 0.70 16.35 3.89
CA HIS A 66 1.34 17.54 3.29
C HIS A 66 0.32 18.57 2.83
N ARG A 67 -0.75 18.16 2.13
CA ARG A 67 -1.83 19.06 1.71
C ARG A 67 -2.53 19.70 2.91
N ALA A 68 -2.84 18.92 3.94
CA ALA A 68 -3.43 19.44 5.16
C ALA A 68 -2.49 20.45 5.87
N GLY A 69 -1.19 20.16 5.94
CA GLY A 69 -0.20 21.06 6.52
C GLY A 69 -0.03 22.35 5.71
N ALA A 70 -0.04 22.26 4.38
CA ALA A 70 -0.03 23.42 3.49
C ALA A 70 -1.30 24.29 3.64
N ALA A 71 -2.44 23.67 3.98
CA ALA A 71 -3.67 24.37 4.36
C ALA A 71 -3.68 24.87 5.82
N GLY A 72 -2.57 24.74 6.55
CA GLY A 72 -2.40 25.27 7.91
C GLY A 72 -2.76 24.30 9.04
N ALA A 73 -3.08 23.04 8.75
CA ALA A 73 -3.40 22.07 9.80
C ALA A 73 -2.15 21.74 10.65
N THR A 74 -2.34 21.76 11.97
CA THR A 74 -1.30 21.41 12.94
C THR A 74 -1.23 19.90 13.16
N TYR A 75 -0.10 19.40 13.68
CA TYR A 75 0.03 17.99 14.09
C TYR A 75 -1.00 17.57 15.15
N VAL A 76 -1.57 18.50 15.92
CA VAL A 76 -2.67 18.20 16.85
C VAL A 76 -3.93 17.88 16.06
N GLN A 77 -4.33 18.75 15.13
CA GLN A 77 -5.51 18.55 14.29
C GLN A 77 -5.40 17.29 13.43
N MET A 78 -4.22 17.04 12.84
CA MET A 78 -3.95 15.81 12.10
C MET A 78 -4.04 14.57 13.00
N GLY A 79 -3.47 14.64 14.20
CA GLY A 79 -3.57 13.55 15.17
C GLY A 79 -5.02 13.26 15.55
N THR A 80 -5.79 14.29 15.89
CA THR A 80 -7.21 14.18 16.22
C THR A 80 -8.02 13.57 15.06
N ALA A 81 -7.83 14.04 13.83
CA ALA A 81 -8.55 13.54 12.66
C ALA A 81 -8.24 12.05 12.37
N CYS A 82 -7.04 11.59 12.71
CA CYS A 82 -6.61 10.21 12.51
C CYS A 82 -6.71 9.34 13.77
N GLY A 83 -7.26 9.84 14.88
CA GLY A 83 -7.38 9.09 16.14
C GLY A 83 -6.04 8.74 16.81
N ILE A 84 -4.99 9.52 16.56
CA ILE A 84 -3.64 9.31 17.12
C ILE A 84 -3.15 10.53 17.90
N SER A 85 -2.15 10.35 18.77
CA SER A 85 -1.57 11.48 19.49
C SER A 85 -0.81 12.44 18.56
N ARG A 86 -0.66 13.70 18.97
CA ARG A 86 0.18 14.69 18.28
C ARG A 86 1.60 14.17 18.01
N GLN A 87 2.20 13.48 18.99
CA GLN A 87 3.56 12.96 18.86
C GLN A 87 3.62 11.80 17.86
N ALA A 88 2.60 10.94 17.83
CA ALA A 88 2.47 9.90 16.81
C ALA A 88 2.29 10.50 15.41
N ALA A 89 1.46 11.54 15.26
CA ALA A 89 1.30 12.27 14.01
C ALA A 89 2.62 12.89 13.53
N ARG A 90 3.36 13.57 14.41
CA ARG A 90 4.68 14.14 14.08
C ARG A 90 5.70 13.06 13.72
N LYS A 91 5.71 11.93 14.42
CA LYS A 91 6.60 10.80 14.09
C LYS A 91 6.26 10.19 12.73
N ARG A 92 4.96 10.10 12.40
CA ARG A 92 4.47 9.53 11.14
C ARG A 92 4.70 10.45 9.94
N TRP A 93 4.61 11.77 10.14
CA TRP A 93 4.78 12.76 9.07
C TRP A 93 5.72 13.90 9.50
N PRO A 94 7.03 13.64 9.71
CA PRO A 94 7.95 14.60 10.31
C PRO A 94 8.13 15.90 9.50
N ASP A 95 8.00 15.82 8.18
CA ASP A 95 8.37 16.89 7.24
C ASP A 95 7.21 17.85 6.89
N VAL A 96 6.00 17.59 7.40
CA VAL A 96 4.80 18.38 7.06
C VAL A 96 4.87 19.82 7.60
N ALA A 97 5.56 20.04 8.72
CA ALA A 97 5.73 21.37 9.33
C ALA A 97 6.65 22.33 8.54
N ALA A 98 7.39 21.87 7.53
CA ALA A 98 8.25 22.74 6.73
C ALA A 98 7.47 23.51 5.64
N ALA A 99 6.27 23.05 5.26
CA ALA A 99 5.50 23.61 4.17
C ALA A 99 4.58 24.78 4.56
N SER A 100 4.33 25.01 5.86
CA SER A 100 3.37 26.02 6.35
C SER A 100 3.96 27.43 6.57
N ARG A 101 5.14 27.72 6.01
CA ARG A 101 5.75 29.06 6.08
C ARG A 101 5.84 29.67 4.67
N LYS A 102 4.72 30.23 4.21
CA LYS A 102 4.68 31.31 3.22
C LYS A 102 3.69 32.35 3.69
#